data_AF-A0A0M8WME2-F1
#
_entry.id   AF-A0A0M8WME2-F1
#
_cell.length_a   1.000
_cell.length_b   1.000
_cell.length_c   1.000
_cell.angle_alpha   90.00
_cell.angle_beta   90.00
_cell.angle_gamma   90.00
#
_symmetry.space_group_name_H-M   'P 1'
#
loop_
_entity.id
_entity.type
_entity.pdbx_description
1 polymer ?
#
loop_
_entity_poly.entity_id
_entity_poly.type
_entity_poly.pdbx_seq_one_letter_code
_entity_poly.pdbx_strand_id
1 'polypeptide(L)'
;MRSEWSETVQKLLIGTARGGGEPAELLSSCAVLGVAAFGATLPSTVSADPLPPAPPEPASLPRPAARAVLEAIMSLDDEVLLTEWCALAKANHVVADPRMLPGLLALGTARPGLRAAVVEVLGTRGRWLAQTRPGWSWASGTAPLVDEIPLSEVLDLPSAQRVRALRRKRKADPLSVGTFIATEFATSRRSTDRQVLISALETGLSPADEPLLEQALDDRAAPVHDEALRLLRKLPTSALATRAATR
;
A
#
# COMPACT_ATOMS: atom_id res chain seq x y z
N MET A 1 16.55 -9.66 22.76
CA MET A 1 16.19 -8.24 22.96
C MET A 1 14.80 -7.99 23.56
N ARG A 2 13.65 -8.20 22.88
CA ARG A 2 12.32 -7.90 23.50
C ARG A 2 11.99 -8.76 24.72
N SER A 3 12.40 -10.04 24.69
CA SER A 3 12.29 -10.97 25.82
C SER A 3 13.18 -10.54 27.00
N GLU A 4 14.46 -10.26 26.73
CA GLU A 4 15.44 -9.78 27.73
C GLU A 4 15.02 -8.46 28.39
N TRP A 5 14.42 -7.52 27.64
CA TRP A 5 13.86 -6.30 28.21
C TRP A 5 12.73 -6.61 29.20
N SER A 6 11.81 -7.49 28.82
CA SER A 6 10.67 -7.86 29.68
C SER A 6 11.13 -8.50 30.99
N GLU A 7 12.16 -9.35 30.92
CA GLU A 7 12.79 -9.96 32.09
C GLU A 7 13.50 -8.93 32.98
N THR A 8 14.17 -7.95 32.37
CA THR A 8 14.86 -6.86 33.09
C THR A 8 13.87 -5.97 33.84
N VAL A 9 12.75 -5.61 33.21
CA VAL A 9 11.66 -4.85 33.86
C VAL A 9 11.06 -5.64 35.02
N GLN A 10 10.85 -6.94 34.83
CA GLN A 10 10.33 -7.81 35.89
C GLN A 10 11.27 -7.85 37.11
N LYS A 11 12.59 -7.98 36.89
CA LYS A 11 13.60 -7.93 37.97
C LYS A 11 13.64 -6.57 38.67
N LEU A 12 13.44 -5.47 37.95
CA LEU A 12 13.32 -4.12 38.51
C LEU A 12 12.10 -3.94 39.40
N LEU A 13 10.95 -4.46 38.97
CA LEU A 13 9.70 -4.40 39.74
C LEU A 13 9.76 -5.23 41.03
N ILE A 14 10.45 -6.38 40.98
CA ILE A 14 10.66 -7.25 42.15
C ILE A 14 11.71 -6.65 43.10
N GLY A 15 12.69 -5.92 42.55
CA GLY A 15 13.81 -5.32 43.28
C GLY A 15 14.91 -6.33 43.62
N THR A 16 16.16 -5.89 43.65
CA THR A 16 17.33 -6.76 43.91
C THR A 16 17.33 -7.39 45.31
N ALA A 17 16.65 -6.76 46.28
CA ALA A 17 16.49 -7.31 47.63
C ALA A 17 15.70 -8.64 47.67
N ARG A 18 14.79 -8.88 46.72
CA ARG A 18 13.99 -10.12 46.62
C ARG A 18 14.37 -10.98 45.41
N GLY A 19 14.78 -10.35 44.32
CA GLY A 19 15.14 -11.01 43.06
C GLY A 19 16.61 -11.44 42.95
N GLY A 20 17.47 -11.02 43.90
CA GLY A 20 18.91 -11.24 43.86
C GLY A 20 19.63 -10.35 42.83
N GLY A 21 20.96 -10.28 42.94
CA GLY A 21 21.83 -9.51 42.05
C GLY A 21 22.18 -8.11 42.55
N GLU A 22 23.08 -7.45 41.82
CA GLU A 22 23.58 -6.12 42.18
C GLU A 22 22.72 -5.00 41.56
N PRO A 23 22.31 -3.97 42.35
CA PRO A 23 21.52 -2.85 41.85
C PRO A 23 22.14 -2.14 40.64
N ALA A 24 23.47 -1.99 40.64
CA ALA A 24 24.20 -1.32 39.57
C ALA A 24 24.15 -2.09 38.25
N GLU A 25 24.23 -3.42 38.28
CA GLU A 25 24.15 -4.27 37.09
C GLU A 25 22.74 -4.25 36.48
N LEU A 26 21.72 -4.28 37.34
CA LEU A 26 20.33 -4.23 36.90
C LEU A 26 20.01 -2.87 36.25
N LEU A 27 20.47 -1.77 36.83
CA LEU A 27 20.33 -0.43 36.23
C LEU A 27 21.10 -0.31 34.90
N SER A 28 22.30 -0.89 34.81
CA SER A 28 23.09 -0.90 33.58
C SER A 28 22.40 -1.69 32.46
N SER A 29 21.88 -2.88 32.76
CA SER A 29 21.09 -3.68 31.82
C SER A 29 19.83 -2.95 31.38
N CYS A 30 19.18 -2.23 32.30
CA CYS A 30 17.99 -1.45 31.99
C CYS A 30 18.30 -0.28 31.06
N ALA A 31 19.43 0.40 31.24
CA ALA A 31 19.86 1.49 30.36
C ALA A 31 20.13 0.97 28.93
N VAL A 32 20.87 -0.13 28.78
CA VAL A 32 21.21 -0.69 27.47
C VAL A 32 20.00 -1.28 26.77
N LEU A 33 19.25 -2.17 27.45
CA LEU A 33 18.10 -2.86 26.85
C LEU A 33 16.92 -1.93 26.63
N GLY A 34 16.71 -0.93 27.49
CA GLY A 34 15.68 0.08 27.31
C GLY A 34 15.94 0.94 26.07
N VAL A 35 17.17 1.40 25.88
CA VAL A 35 17.57 2.13 24.67
C VAL A 35 17.51 1.21 23.44
N ALA A 36 17.87 -0.06 23.52
CA ALA A 36 17.75 -0.96 22.38
C ALA A 36 16.28 -1.31 22.03
N ALA A 37 15.40 -1.42 23.02
CA ALA A 37 14.00 -1.78 22.83
C ALA A 37 13.13 -0.60 22.35
N PHE A 38 13.47 0.63 22.77
CA PHE A 38 12.70 1.84 22.49
C PHE A 38 13.46 2.91 21.70
N GLY A 39 14.75 2.70 21.42
CA GLY A 39 15.54 3.58 20.58
C GLY A 39 15.02 3.58 19.15
N ALA A 40 15.25 4.70 18.46
CA ALA A 40 14.94 4.78 17.04
C ALA A 40 15.76 3.75 16.26
N THR A 41 15.10 2.92 15.48
CA THR A 41 15.79 2.07 14.51
C THR A 41 16.30 2.94 13.38
N LEU A 42 17.58 2.78 13.01
CA LEU A 42 18.06 3.36 11.76
C LEU A 42 17.23 2.79 10.60
N PRO A 43 16.71 3.63 9.70
CA PRO A 43 16.03 3.13 8.51
C PRO A 43 16.98 2.24 7.73
N SER A 44 16.47 1.14 7.18
CA SER A 44 17.25 0.26 6.32
C SER A 44 17.86 1.09 5.19
N THR A 45 19.19 0.99 5.02
CA THR A 45 19.87 1.64 3.91
C THR A 45 19.41 0.98 2.61
N VAL A 46 18.60 1.69 1.83
CA VAL A 46 18.21 1.25 0.49
C VAL A 46 19.18 1.88 -0.49
N SER A 47 19.91 1.05 -1.24
CA SER A 47 20.65 1.51 -2.41
C SER A 47 19.68 1.59 -3.58
N ALA A 48 19.25 2.80 -3.92
CA ALA A 48 18.43 3.08 -5.08
C ALA A 48 19.03 4.24 -5.84
N ASP A 49 18.95 4.17 -7.17
CA ASP A 49 19.37 5.30 -8.01
C ASP A 49 18.43 6.48 -7.76
N PRO A 50 18.97 7.69 -7.53
CA PRO A 50 18.15 8.86 -7.33
C PRO A 50 17.36 9.16 -8.60
N LEU A 51 16.07 9.45 -8.45
CA LEU A 51 15.25 9.89 -9.56
C LEU A 51 15.82 11.20 -10.14
N PRO A 52 15.86 11.35 -11.48
CA PRO A 52 16.28 12.59 -12.10
C PRO A 52 15.38 13.73 -11.64
N PRO A 53 15.92 14.93 -11.35
CA PRO A 53 15.13 16.04 -10.82
C PRO A 53 14.01 16.43 -11.79
N ALA A 54 12.87 16.83 -11.23
CA ALA A 54 11.78 17.37 -12.03
C ALA A 54 12.25 18.64 -12.76
N PRO A 55 11.94 18.81 -14.07
CA PRO A 55 12.24 20.05 -14.78
C PRO A 55 11.55 21.26 -14.13
N PRO A 56 12.04 22.49 -14.37
CA PRO A 56 11.43 23.70 -13.83
C PRO A 56 9.96 23.81 -14.27
N GLU A 57 9.12 24.31 -13.35
CA GLU A 57 7.71 24.56 -13.60
C GLU A 57 7.52 25.99 -14.12
N PRO A 58 7.16 26.19 -15.40
CA PRO A 58 6.93 27.53 -15.95
C PRO A 58 5.59 28.13 -15.52
N ALA A 59 4.62 27.31 -15.10
CA ALA A 59 3.30 27.79 -14.72
C ALA A 59 3.26 28.41 -13.32
N SER A 60 2.33 29.34 -13.13
CA SER A 60 2.10 29.95 -11.82
C SER A 60 1.37 28.98 -10.88
N LEU A 61 1.60 29.14 -9.57
CA LEU A 61 0.85 28.39 -8.56
C LEU A 61 -0.42 29.15 -8.14
N PRO A 62 -1.48 28.43 -7.74
CA PRO A 62 -2.69 29.03 -7.19
C PRO A 62 -2.40 29.81 -5.91
N ARG A 63 -3.17 30.87 -5.68
CA ARG A 63 -3.12 31.65 -4.43
C ARG A 63 -3.44 30.76 -3.22
N PRO A 64 -2.98 31.11 -2.01
CA PRO A 64 -3.22 30.31 -0.79
C PRO A 64 -4.69 29.90 -0.58
N ALA A 65 -5.63 30.81 -0.81
CA ALA A 65 -7.07 30.50 -0.68
C ALA A 65 -7.54 29.42 -1.66
N ALA A 66 -7.10 29.47 -2.93
CA ALA A 66 -7.45 28.48 -3.94
C ALA A 66 -6.82 27.10 -3.64
N ARG A 67 -5.62 27.08 -3.02
CA ARG A 67 -5.00 25.84 -2.51
C ARG A 67 -5.80 25.22 -1.38
N ALA A 68 -6.21 26.02 -0.39
CA ALA A 68 -7.03 25.55 0.72
C ALA A 68 -8.39 24.99 0.24
N VAL A 69 -8.99 25.62 -0.77
CA VAL A 69 -10.22 25.10 -1.40
C VAL A 69 -9.97 23.75 -2.06
N LEU A 70 -8.88 23.57 -2.81
CA LEU A 70 -8.55 22.28 -3.41
C LEU A 70 -8.35 21.19 -2.34
N GLU A 71 -7.62 21.50 -1.26
CA GLU A 71 -7.42 20.59 -0.13
C GLU A 71 -8.76 20.15 0.47
N ALA A 72 -9.68 21.09 0.70
CA ALA A 72 -11.01 20.79 1.20
C ALA A 72 -11.82 19.91 0.23
N ILE A 73 -11.80 20.23 -1.07
CA ILE A 73 -12.48 19.44 -2.11
C ILE A 73 -11.94 18.00 -2.14
N MET A 74 -10.61 17.82 -2.10
CA MET A 74 -9.98 16.51 -2.10
C MET A 74 -10.26 15.72 -0.81
N SER A 75 -10.45 16.41 0.32
CA SER A 75 -10.87 15.76 1.58
C SER A 75 -12.34 15.34 1.57
N LEU A 76 -13.21 16.10 0.91
CA LEU A 76 -14.62 15.77 0.73
C LEU A 76 -14.87 14.72 -0.35
N ASP A 77 -13.86 14.49 -1.19
CA ASP A 77 -13.88 13.52 -2.28
C ASP A 77 -14.94 13.84 -3.36
N ASP A 78 -15.23 15.13 -3.56
CA ASP A 78 -16.27 15.63 -4.47
C ASP A 78 -15.74 15.80 -5.91
N GLU A 79 -16.19 14.92 -6.81
CA GLU A 79 -15.74 14.87 -8.21
C GLU A 79 -16.19 16.09 -9.04
N VAL A 80 -17.37 16.64 -8.73
CA VAL A 80 -17.94 17.78 -9.45
C VAL A 80 -17.15 19.02 -9.11
N LEU A 81 -16.96 19.29 -7.82
CA LEU A 81 -16.17 20.44 -7.36
C LEU A 81 -14.71 20.35 -7.79
N LEU A 82 -14.13 19.14 -7.82
CA LEU A 82 -12.76 18.94 -8.31
C LEU A 82 -12.64 19.27 -9.79
N THR A 83 -13.62 18.85 -10.59
CA THR A 83 -13.66 19.15 -12.02
C THR A 83 -13.77 20.67 -12.25
N GLU A 84 -14.66 21.34 -11.52
CA GLU A 84 -14.81 22.80 -11.58
C GLU A 84 -13.54 23.55 -11.13
N TRP A 85 -12.90 23.11 -10.04
CA TRP A 85 -11.65 23.71 -9.59
C TRP A 85 -10.55 23.59 -10.66
N CYS A 86 -10.43 22.42 -11.29
CA CYS A 86 -9.47 22.19 -12.37
C CYS A 86 -9.76 23.08 -13.59
N ALA A 87 -11.03 23.25 -13.95
CA ALA A 87 -11.43 24.14 -15.03
C ALA A 87 -11.07 25.61 -14.74
N LEU A 88 -11.30 26.08 -13.51
CA LEU A 88 -10.94 27.42 -13.07
C LEU A 88 -9.42 27.62 -13.02
N ALA A 89 -8.67 26.64 -12.53
CA ALA A 89 -7.21 26.67 -12.52
C ALA A 89 -6.63 26.77 -13.95
N LYS A 90 -7.15 25.95 -14.88
CA LYS A 90 -6.82 26.02 -16.31
C LYS A 90 -7.10 27.41 -16.90
N ALA A 91 -8.28 27.96 -16.63
CA ALA A 91 -8.69 29.28 -17.12
C ALA A 91 -7.81 30.42 -16.59
N ASN A 92 -7.20 30.24 -15.40
CA ASN A 92 -6.28 31.20 -14.79
C ASN A 92 -4.80 30.87 -15.05
N HIS A 93 -4.50 29.89 -15.90
CA HIS A 93 -3.13 29.45 -16.23
C HIS A 93 -2.29 29.09 -14.98
N VAL A 94 -2.92 28.47 -13.98
CA VAL A 94 -2.24 27.97 -12.78
C VAL A 94 -2.28 26.46 -12.71
N VAL A 95 -1.24 25.87 -12.12
CA VAL A 95 -1.10 24.43 -11.87
C VAL A 95 -1.18 24.12 -10.39
N ALA A 96 -1.67 22.94 -10.02
CA ALA A 96 -1.79 22.52 -8.63
C ALA A 96 -0.44 22.58 -7.90
N ASP A 97 -0.50 22.91 -6.61
CA ASP A 97 0.69 22.94 -5.77
C ASP A 97 1.38 21.56 -5.75
N PRO A 98 2.73 21.48 -5.80
CA PRO A 98 3.45 20.21 -5.83
C PRO A 98 3.03 19.20 -4.75
N ARG A 99 2.62 19.67 -3.57
CA ARG A 99 2.16 18.79 -2.48
C ARG A 99 0.87 18.05 -2.78
N MET A 100 0.05 18.58 -3.69
CA MET A 100 -1.26 18.02 -4.04
C MET A 100 -1.19 17.01 -5.19
N LEU A 101 -0.09 17.00 -5.96
CA LEU A 101 0.05 16.18 -7.16
C LEU A 101 -0.13 14.67 -6.91
N PRO A 102 0.46 14.05 -5.86
CA PRO A 102 0.26 12.61 -5.61
C PRO A 102 -1.22 12.27 -5.35
N GLY A 103 -1.94 13.14 -4.64
CA GLY A 103 -3.36 12.95 -4.36
C GLY A 103 -4.20 13.07 -5.63
N LEU A 104 -3.97 14.10 -6.44
CA LEU A 104 -4.66 14.28 -7.73
C LEU A 104 -4.43 13.11 -8.69
N LEU A 105 -3.19 12.61 -8.77
CA LEU A 105 -2.87 11.43 -9.58
C LEU A 105 -3.56 10.17 -9.04
N ALA A 106 -3.62 9.96 -7.72
CA ALA A 106 -4.35 8.85 -7.14
C ALA A 106 -5.86 8.91 -7.46
N LEU A 107 -6.46 10.11 -7.37
CA LEU A 107 -7.87 10.34 -7.70
C LEU A 107 -8.16 10.07 -9.18
N GLY A 108 -7.38 10.62 -10.10
CA GLY A 108 -7.54 10.39 -11.54
C GLY A 108 -7.23 8.94 -11.96
N THR A 109 -6.36 8.24 -11.22
CA THR A 109 -6.21 6.80 -11.43
C THR A 109 -7.48 6.10 -10.99
N ALA A 110 -7.95 6.28 -9.76
CA ALA A 110 -9.15 5.62 -9.22
C ALA A 110 -10.41 5.90 -10.05
N ARG A 111 -10.56 7.11 -10.59
CA ARG A 111 -11.72 7.60 -11.33
C ARG A 111 -11.32 8.11 -12.72
N PRO A 112 -11.46 7.27 -13.76
CA PRO A 112 -11.09 7.65 -15.12
C PRO A 112 -11.77 8.91 -15.64
N GLY A 113 -12.99 9.23 -15.18
CA GLY A 113 -13.73 10.44 -15.57
C GLY A 113 -13.03 11.75 -15.17
N LEU A 114 -12.25 11.75 -14.09
CA LEU A 114 -11.52 12.94 -13.61
C LEU A 114 -10.24 13.23 -14.40
N ARG A 115 -9.73 12.26 -15.18
CA ARG A 115 -8.40 12.36 -15.81
C ARG A 115 -8.27 13.58 -16.70
N ALA A 116 -9.29 13.85 -17.51
CA ALA A 116 -9.30 15.00 -18.41
C ALA A 116 -9.15 16.32 -17.63
N ALA A 117 -9.84 16.46 -16.51
CA ALA A 117 -9.74 17.65 -15.66
C ALA A 117 -8.38 17.72 -14.93
N VAL A 118 -7.91 16.60 -14.36
CA VAL A 118 -6.66 16.58 -13.59
C VAL A 118 -5.45 16.91 -14.46
N VAL A 119 -5.36 16.38 -15.69
CA VAL A 119 -4.22 16.64 -16.59
C VAL A 119 -3.98 18.13 -16.83
N GLU A 120 -5.03 18.95 -16.78
CA GLU A 120 -4.95 20.40 -17.01
C GLU A 120 -4.20 21.16 -15.90
N VAL A 121 -4.10 20.58 -14.70
CA VAL A 121 -3.51 21.24 -13.53
C VAL A 121 -2.23 20.57 -13.02
N LEU A 122 -1.69 19.57 -13.71
CA LEU A 122 -0.50 18.84 -13.25
C LEU A 122 0.81 19.61 -13.42
N GLY A 123 0.89 20.48 -14.43
CA GLY A 123 2.14 21.13 -14.83
C GLY A 123 3.22 20.12 -15.27
N THR A 124 4.43 20.63 -15.45
CA THR A 124 5.62 19.84 -15.78
C THR A 124 5.96 18.85 -14.65
N ARG A 125 5.83 19.27 -13.38
CA ARG A 125 6.17 18.42 -12.24
C ARG A 125 5.22 17.24 -12.08
N GLY A 126 3.92 17.42 -12.28
CA GLY A 126 2.95 16.32 -12.20
C GLY A 126 3.11 15.33 -13.34
N ARG A 127 3.44 15.79 -14.55
CA ARG A 127 3.77 14.92 -15.69
C ARG A 127 5.07 14.14 -15.50
N TRP A 128 6.10 14.79 -14.95
CA TRP A 128 7.34 14.12 -14.54
C TRP A 128 7.04 13.04 -13.48
N LEU A 129 6.25 13.37 -12.46
CA LEU A 129 5.88 12.44 -11.40
C LEU A 129 5.11 11.24 -11.97
N ALA A 130 4.21 11.46 -12.93
CA ALA A 130 3.46 10.42 -13.61
C ALA A 130 4.34 9.40 -14.37
N GLN A 131 5.56 9.77 -14.77
CA GLN A 131 6.51 8.85 -15.42
C GLN A 131 7.21 7.92 -14.42
N THR A 132 7.18 8.23 -13.12
CA THR A 132 7.85 7.43 -12.09
C THR A 132 7.05 6.20 -11.65
N ARG A 133 5.74 6.14 -11.96
CA ARG A 133 4.85 5.04 -11.57
C ARG A 133 3.91 4.67 -12.72
N PRO A 134 3.89 3.43 -13.21
CA PRO A 134 3.03 3.05 -14.34
C PRO A 134 1.52 3.19 -14.09
N GLY A 135 1.08 3.12 -12.83
CA GLY A 135 -0.30 3.45 -12.44
C GLY A 135 -0.74 4.89 -12.71
N TRP A 136 0.20 5.80 -13.00
CA TRP A 136 -0.02 7.20 -13.35
C TRP A 136 0.26 7.50 -14.83
N SER A 137 0.56 6.50 -15.65
CA SER A 137 0.91 6.66 -17.07
C SER A 137 -0.10 7.47 -17.88
N TRP A 138 -1.39 7.46 -17.52
CA TRP A 138 -2.43 8.29 -18.16
C TRP A 138 -2.16 9.79 -18.07
N ALA A 139 -1.32 10.23 -17.13
CA ALA A 139 -0.99 11.62 -16.86
C ALA A 139 0.37 12.07 -17.41
N SER A 140 1.19 11.17 -17.96
CA SER A 140 2.57 11.50 -18.38
C SER A 140 2.63 12.48 -19.56
N GLY A 141 1.55 12.60 -20.35
CA GLY A 141 1.53 13.38 -21.59
C GLY A 141 2.21 12.68 -22.77
N THR A 142 2.74 11.47 -22.57
CA THR A 142 3.18 10.54 -23.63
C THR A 142 2.06 9.53 -23.88
N ALA A 143 1.93 9.03 -25.12
CA ALA A 143 1.03 7.91 -25.39
C ALA A 143 1.37 6.75 -24.41
N PRO A 144 0.37 6.09 -23.81
CA PRO A 144 0.60 5.06 -22.80
C PRO A 144 1.51 3.99 -23.39
N LEU A 145 2.70 3.84 -22.81
CA LEU A 145 3.73 2.92 -23.31
C LEU A 145 3.36 1.45 -23.09
N VAL A 146 2.36 1.13 -22.26
CA VAL A 146 1.92 -0.25 -22.04
C VAL A 146 0.45 -0.28 -21.61
N ASP A 147 -0.40 -0.96 -22.38
CA ASP A 147 -1.77 -1.32 -21.95
C ASP A 147 -1.78 -2.42 -20.86
N GLU A 148 -0.62 -3.04 -20.61
CA GLU A 148 -0.40 -4.04 -19.56
C GLU A 148 0.57 -3.55 -18.48
N ILE A 149 0.04 -3.27 -17.29
CA ILE A 149 0.84 -3.03 -16.09
C ILE A 149 1.64 -4.29 -15.75
N PRO A 150 2.97 -4.25 -15.54
CA PRO A 150 3.77 -5.40 -15.11
C PRO A 150 3.26 -6.00 -13.79
N LEU A 151 3.35 -7.33 -13.62
CA LEU A 151 2.81 -8.00 -12.42
C LEU A 151 3.45 -7.47 -11.13
N SER A 152 4.76 -7.20 -11.15
CA SER A 152 5.55 -6.64 -10.04
C SER A 152 5.07 -5.28 -9.54
N GLU A 153 4.34 -4.53 -10.37
CA GLU A 153 3.88 -3.18 -10.06
C GLU A 153 2.37 -3.11 -9.79
N VAL A 154 1.67 -4.26 -9.84
CA VAL A 154 0.21 -4.26 -9.69
C VAL A 154 -0.24 -3.73 -8.33
N LEU A 155 0.55 -3.93 -7.27
CA LEU A 155 0.23 -3.43 -5.93
C LEU A 155 0.42 -1.91 -5.80
N ASP A 156 1.11 -1.28 -6.74
CA ASP A 156 1.27 0.18 -6.79
C ASP A 156 0.07 0.92 -7.36
N LEU A 157 -0.91 0.19 -7.91
CA LEU A 157 -2.18 0.74 -8.38
C LEU A 157 -3.08 1.16 -7.20
N PRO A 158 -4.12 2.00 -7.42
CA PRO A 158 -5.18 2.19 -6.42
C PRO A 158 -5.94 0.90 -6.15
N SER A 159 -6.46 0.76 -4.92
CA SER A 159 -7.08 -0.48 -4.39
C SER A 159 -8.08 -1.15 -5.34
N ALA A 160 -9.03 -0.38 -5.89
CA ALA A 160 -10.06 -0.90 -6.81
C ALA A 160 -9.48 -1.48 -8.11
N GLN A 161 -8.33 -0.99 -8.57
CA GLN A 161 -7.69 -1.45 -9.80
C GLN A 161 -6.79 -2.66 -9.59
N ARG A 162 -6.22 -2.82 -8.38
CA ARG A 162 -5.36 -3.96 -8.05
C ARG A 162 -6.07 -5.28 -8.27
N VAL A 163 -7.25 -5.46 -7.67
CA VAL A 163 -8.01 -6.73 -7.78
C VAL A 163 -8.33 -7.04 -9.24
N ARG A 164 -8.79 -6.04 -10.01
CA ARG A 164 -9.13 -6.20 -11.43
C ARG A 164 -7.90 -6.56 -12.27
N ALA A 165 -6.76 -5.91 -12.03
CA ALA A 165 -5.50 -6.17 -12.74
C ALA A 165 -4.96 -7.57 -12.42
N LEU A 166 -4.92 -7.95 -11.14
CA LEU A 166 -4.51 -9.29 -10.71
C LEU A 166 -5.41 -10.37 -11.33
N ARG A 167 -6.73 -10.21 -11.26
CA ARG A 167 -7.68 -11.18 -11.84
C ARG A 167 -7.53 -11.30 -13.36
N ARG A 168 -7.28 -10.20 -14.08
CA ARG A 168 -7.03 -10.24 -15.53
C ARG A 168 -5.78 -11.05 -15.85
N LYS A 169 -4.67 -10.79 -15.15
CA LYS A 169 -3.41 -11.54 -15.35
C LYS A 169 -3.57 -13.01 -14.98
N ARG A 170 -4.24 -13.28 -13.86
CA ARG A 170 -4.49 -14.64 -13.38
C ARG A 170 -5.36 -15.44 -14.35
N LYS A 171 -6.28 -14.80 -15.07
CA LYS A 171 -7.03 -15.46 -16.15
C LYS A 171 -6.12 -15.97 -17.28
N ALA A 172 -5.00 -15.28 -17.55
CA ALA A 172 -4.04 -15.67 -18.58
C ALA A 172 -3.05 -16.73 -18.08
N ASP A 173 -2.54 -16.58 -16.86
CA ASP A 173 -1.59 -17.53 -16.24
C ASP A 173 -1.88 -17.68 -14.74
N PRO A 174 -2.73 -18.64 -14.35
CA PRO A 174 -3.11 -18.85 -12.95
C PRO A 174 -1.93 -19.23 -12.04
N LEU A 175 -0.99 -20.06 -12.55
CA LEU A 175 0.09 -20.63 -11.75
C LEU A 175 1.17 -19.60 -11.44
N SER A 176 1.65 -18.87 -12.47
CA SER A 176 2.67 -17.83 -12.29
C SER A 176 2.14 -16.69 -11.40
N VAL A 177 0.91 -16.25 -11.64
CA VAL A 177 0.29 -15.19 -10.84
C VAL A 177 -0.02 -15.67 -9.42
N GLY A 178 -0.37 -16.95 -9.22
CA GLY A 178 -0.50 -17.54 -7.88
C GLY A 178 0.80 -17.52 -7.09
N THR A 179 1.92 -17.86 -7.74
CA THR A 179 3.25 -17.83 -7.12
C THR A 179 3.65 -16.41 -6.71
N PHE A 180 3.39 -15.43 -7.58
CA PHE A 180 3.57 -14.01 -7.27
C PHE A 180 2.71 -13.58 -6.06
N ILE A 181 1.42 -13.92 -6.07
CA ILE A 181 0.49 -13.59 -4.99
C ILE A 181 0.98 -14.16 -3.65
N ALA A 182 1.46 -15.41 -3.63
CA ALA A 182 2.00 -16.02 -2.41
C ALA A 182 3.24 -15.28 -1.88
N THR A 183 4.14 -14.90 -2.78
CA THR A 183 5.36 -14.16 -2.44
C THR A 183 5.03 -12.78 -1.85
N GLU A 184 4.14 -12.02 -2.50
CA GLU A 184 3.72 -10.70 -2.04
C GLU A 184 2.89 -10.76 -0.76
N PHE A 185 2.09 -11.81 -0.56
CA PHE A 185 1.30 -11.98 0.66
C PHE A 185 2.20 -12.11 1.89
N ALA A 186 3.32 -12.84 1.77
CA ALA A 186 4.28 -13.04 2.85
C ALA A 186 5.01 -11.75 3.27
N THR A 187 5.25 -10.83 2.34
CA THR A 187 5.97 -9.56 2.60
C THR A 187 5.02 -8.40 2.93
N SER A 188 3.75 -8.50 2.56
CA SER A 188 2.74 -7.45 2.71
C SER A 188 2.36 -7.17 4.17
N ARG A 189 2.75 -5.99 4.66
CA ARG A 189 2.42 -5.55 6.03
C ARG A 189 0.97 -5.09 6.21
N ARG A 190 0.37 -4.53 5.16
CA ARG A 190 -0.99 -3.95 5.20
C ARG A 190 -2.03 -5.05 4.99
N SER A 191 -3.01 -5.14 5.89
CA SER A 191 -4.11 -6.11 5.77
C SER A 191 -4.95 -5.90 4.52
N THR A 192 -5.14 -4.65 4.09
CA THR A 192 -5.87 -4.31 2.85
C THR A 192 -5.19 -4.87 1.60
N ASP A 193 -3.85 -4.87 1.57
CA ASP A 193 -3.09 -5.37 0.42
C ASP A 193 -3.14 -6.91 0.41
N ARG A 194 -3.01 -7.55 1.58
CA ARG A 194 -3.21 -8.99 1.74
C ARG A 194 -4.61 -9.44 1.34
N GLN A 195 -5.65 -8.71 1.73
CA GLN A 195 -7.03 -9.02 1.35
C GLN A 195 -7.22 -8.95 -0.17
N VAL A 196 -6.68 -7.92 -0.82
CA VAL A 196 -6.70 -7.77 -2.29
C VAL A 196 -6.05 -8.96 -2.98
N LEU A 197 -4.88 -9.39 -2.49
CA LEU A 197 -4.12 -10.54 -3.00
C LEU A 197 -4.93 -11.84 -2.90
N ILE A 198 -5.49 -12.16 -1.73
CA ILE A 198 -6.31 -13.36 -1.54
C ILE A 198 -7.56 -13.32 -2.41
N SER A 199 -8.25 -12.17 -2.50
CA SER A 199 -9.46 -12.05 -3.35
C SER A 199 -9.19 -12.28 -4.84
N ALA A 200 -7.95 -12.08 -5.30
CA ALA A 200 -7.58 -12.29 -6.69
C ALA A 200 -7.54 -13.78 -7.07
N LEU A 201 -7.29 -14.67 -6.10
CA LEU A 201 -7.23 -16.13 -6.31
C LEU A 201 -8.55 -16.72 -6.80
N GLU A 202 -9.68 -16.03 -6.56
CA GLU A 202 -11.00 -16.44 -7.04
C GLU A 202 -11.04 -16.70 -8.55
N THR A 203 -10.26 -15.96 -9.34
CA THR A 203 -10.18 -16.19 -10.80
C THR A 203 -9.20 -17.32 -11.07
N GLY A 204 -9.66 -18.44 -11.66
CA GLY A 204 -8.80 -19.60 -11.87
C GLY A 204 -8.39 -20.28 -10.55
N LEU A 205 -9.26 -20.25 -9.55
CA LEU A 205 -9.06 -20.93 -8.27
C LEU A 205 -8.82 -22.42 -8.48
N SER A 206 -7.79 -22.96 -7.85
CA SER A 206 -7.37 -24.36 -8.01
C SER A 206 -6.81 -24.93 -6.70
N PRO A 207 -6.63 -26.26 -6.59
CA PRO A 207 -5.99 -26.87 -5.43
C PRO A 207 -4.56 -26.36 -5.16
N ALA A 208 -3.86 -25.82 -6.15
CA ALA A 208 -2.53 -25.23 -5.96
C ALA A 208 -2.55 -23.98 -5.07
N ASP A 209 -3.70 -23.33 -4.90
CA ASP A 209 -3.86 -22.14 -4.07
C ASP A 209 -4.14 -22.46 -2.59
N GLU A 210 -4.46 -23.72 -2.30
CA GLU A 210 -4.87 -24.17 -0.97
C GLU A 210 -3.84 -23.89 0.13
N PRO A 211 -2.51 -24.13 -0.06
CA PRO A 211 -1.53 -23.84 0.97
C PRO A 211 -1.51 -22.36 1.40
N LEU A 212 -1.66 -21.45 0.44
CA LEU A 212 -1.73 -20.01 0.72
C LEU A 212 -3.05 -19.63 1.40
N LEU A 213 -4.17 -20.25 1.00
CA LEU A 213 -5.47 -19.99 1.62
C LEU A 213 -5.53 -20.50 3.07
N GLU A 214 -4.93 -21.66 3.37
CA GLU A 214 -4.80 -22.15 4.76
C GLU A 214 -3.90 -21.20 5.57
N GLN A 215 -2.79 -20.71 5.00
CA GLN A 215 -1.97 -19.67 5.66
C GLN A 215 -2.77 -18.40 5.94
N ALA A 216 -3.61 -17.96 5.00
CA ALA A 216 -4.43 -16.76 5.13
C ALA A 216 -5.61 -16.95 6.12
N LEU A 217 -5.98 -18.18 6.43
CA LEU A 217 -6.94 -18.50 7.48
C LEU A 217 -6.39 -18.14 8.87
N ASP A 218 -5.08 -18.19 9.08
CA ASP A 218 -4.45 -17.78 10.33
C ASP A 218 -4.11 -16.27 10.39
N ASP A 219 -4.59 -15.47 9.42
CA ASP A 219 -4.34 -14.02 9.42
C ASP A 219 -5.06 -13.31 10.57
N ARG A 220 -4.36 -12.37 11.20
CA ARG A 220 -4.90 -11.58 12.33
C ARG A 220 -6.03 -10.64 11.91
N ALA A 221 -6.12 -10.29 10.63
CA ALA A 221 -7.16 -9.41 10.12
C ALA A 221 -8.37 -10.22 9.64
N ALA A 222 -9.51 -10.06 10.33
CA ALA A 222 -10.76 -10.75 9.98
C ALA A 222 -11.14 -10.66 8.48
N PRO A 223 -10.99 -9.52 7.78
CA PRO A 223 -11.31 -9.44 6.36
C PRO A 223 -10.45 -10.34 5.46
N VAL A 224 -9.22 -10.69 5.88
CA VAL A 224 -8.33 -11.61 5.16
C VAL A 224 -8.74 -13.06 5.45
N HIS A 225 -8.95 -13.39 6.72
CA HIS A 225 -9.47 -14.70 7.15
C HIS A 225 -10.79 -15.04 6.43
N ASP A 226 -11.75 -14.12 6.43
CA ASP A 226 -13.09 -14.35 5.88
C ASP A 226 -13.04 -14.59 4.36
N GLU A 227 -12.17 -13.86 3.66
CA GLU A 227 -11.97 -14.04 2.23
C GLU A 227 -11.30 -15.38 1.92
N ALA A 228 -10.31 -15.80 2.73
CA ALA A 228 -9.67 -17.11 2.60
C ALA A 228 -10.67 -18.25 2.84
N LEU A 229 -11.46 -18.16 3.92
CA LEU A 229 -12.50 -19.11 4.27
C LEU A 229 -13.55 -19.24 3.16
N ARG A 230 -13.98 -18.11 2.59
CA ARG A 230 -14.92 -18.06 1.46
C ARG A 230 -14.38 -18.81 0.24
N LEU A 231 -13.10 -18.66 -0.08
CA LEU A 231 -12.47 -19.32 -1.23
C LEU A 231 -12.19 -20.81 -0.97
N LEU A 232 -11.74 -21.20 0.23
CA LEU A 232 -11.55 -22.62 0.60
C LEU A 232 -12.85 -23.42 0.45
N ARG A 233 -13.99 -22.84 0.82
CA ARG A 233 -15.32 -23.46 0.63
C ARG A 233 -15.69 -23.73 -0.84
N LYS A 234 -15.04 -23.05 -1.79
CA LYS A 234 -15.22 -23.30 -3.23
C LYS A 234 -14.31 -24.40 -3.76
N LEU A 235 -13.33 -24.86 -2.98
CA LEU A 235 -12.47 -25.99 -3.30
C LEU A 235 -13.07 -27.27 -2.72
N PRO A 236 -13.65 -28.16 -3.54
CA PRO A 236 -14.38 -29.34 -3.06
C PRO A 236 -13.49 -30.36 -2.34
N THR A 237 -12.18 -30.36 -2.64
CA THR A 237 -11.20 -31.27 -2.05
C THR A 237 -10.30 -30.62 -0.99
N SER A 238 -10.67 -29.43 -0.48
CA SER A 238 -9.84 -28.74 0.51
C SER A 238 -9.78 -29.51 1.84
N ALA A 239 -8.68 -29.36 2.57
CA ALA A 239 -8.51 -29.84 3.94
C ALA A 239 -9.62 -29.28 4.84
N LEU A 240 -10.01 -28.03 4.65
CA LEU A 240 -11.19 -27.44 5.29
C LEU A 240 -12.47 -28.25 4.99
N ALA A 241 -12.78 -28.54 3.72
CA ALA A 241 -13.96 -29.32 3.34
C ALA A 241 -13.91 -30.74 3.94
N THR A 242 -12.73 -31.36 3.98
CA THR A 242 -12.51 -32.69 4.57
C THR A 242 -12.75 -32.69 6.08
N ARG A 243 -12.26 -31.67 6.80
CA ARG A 243 -12.52 -31.48 8.24
C ARG A 243 -13.99 -31.18 8.54
N ALA A 244 -14.68 -30.50 7.63
CA ALA A 244 -16.11 -30.21 7.76
C ALA A 244 -16.98 -31.46 7.51
N ALA A 245 -16.59 -32.35 6.60
CA ALA A 245 -17.30 -33.60 6.31
C ALA A 245 -17.11 -34.70 7.37
N THR A 246 -16.08 -34.57 8.21
CA THR A 246 -15.76 -35.53 9.29
C THR A 246 -16.29 -35.11 10.67
N ARG A 247 -17.01 -33.98 10.75
CA ARG A 247 -17.73 -33.50 11.94
C ARG A 247 -19.23 -33.65 11.78
#